data_AF-A0A960WVA3-F1
#
_entry.id   AF-A0A960WVA3-F1
#
_cell.length_a   1.000
_cell.length_b   1.000
_cell.length_c   1.000
_cell.angle_alpha   90.00
_cell.angle_beta   90.00
_cell.angle_gamma   90.00
#
_symmetry.space_group_name_H-M   'P 1'
#
loop_
_entity.id
_entity.type
_entity.pdbx_description
1 polymer ?
#
loop_
_entity_poly.entity_id
_entity_poly.type
_entity_poly.pdbx_seq_one_letter_code
_entity_poly.pdbx_strand_id
1 'polypeptide(L)'
;MSQATAQEAPASPTLPPNAPSSVQPAAKEEAIGGGEAAAEAPRIPTTDLLRRQMAHCGEYTFQALNKIGKLSPEDTGRITQQYLKYLNGVEKGKPFMDALLFLHFEGWKRPELDAKENILRLTKSLISYSKTKITHLAFAHQTDTPIEFYNSFPAISEICRLLGTPVIQVNEKDFFTITCVNPFTATASARLISNEIQHEVGRKPFFFVTTTDYNAWKYTLGRHFGT
;
A
#
# COMPACT_ATOMS: atom_id res chain seq x y z
N MET A 1 -13.95 43.67 -52.63
CA MET A 1 -14.83 44.23 -51.57
C MET A 1 -14.75 43.25 -50.41
N SER A 2 -13.91 43.51 -49.40
CA SER A 2 -14.27 44.20 -48.14
C SER A 2 -15.19 43.31 -47.28
N GLN A 3 -14.90 42.87 -46.05
CA GLN A 3 -13.92 43.28 -45.05
C GLN A 3 -13.52 42.08 -44.16
N ALA A 4 -12.32 42.15 -43.60
CA ALA A 4 -11.90 41.42 -42.42
C ALA A 4 -12.39 42.14 -41.15
N THR A 5 -12.78 41.40 -40.12
CA THR A 5 -13.06 41.96 -38.79
C THR A 5 -12.30 41.13 -37.76
N ALA A 6 -11.29 41.75 -37.16
CA ALA A 6 -10.55 41.25 -36.01
C ALA A 6 -11.41 41.42 -34.75
N GLN A 7 -11.35 40.46 -33.83
CA GLN A 7 -11.97 40.56 -32.51
C GLN A 7 -10.87 40.47 -31.43
N GLU A 8 -10.80 41.54 -30.64
CA GLU A 8 -9.88 41.79 -29.52
C GLU A 8 -10.06 40.80 -28.37
N ALA A 9 -8.94 40.48 -27.72
CA ALA A 9 -8.88 39.75 -26.46
C ALA A 9 -9.08 40.70 -25.26
N PRO A 10 -9.83 40.30 -24.21
CA PRO A 10 -9.94 41.09 -23.00
C PRO A 10 -8.75 40.88 -22.04
N ALA A 11 -8.34 41.99 -21.44
CA ALA A 11 -7.18 42.20 -20.61
C ALA A 11 -7.22 41.50 -19.24
N SER A 12 -6.02 41.17 -18.76
CA SER A 12 -5.75 40.65 -17.41
C SER A 12 -5.93 41.72 -16.32
N PRO A 13 -6.48 41.38 -15.14
CA PRO A 13 -6.52 42.31 -14.01
C PRO A 13 -5.19 42.35 -13.25
N THR A 14 -4.63 43.55 -13.16
CA THR A 14 -3.53 43.97 -12.28
C THR A 14 -3.92 43.93 -10.80
N LEU A 15 -3.09 43.29 -9.98
CA LEU A 15 -3.14 43.33 -8.50
C LEU A 15 -2.35 44.53 -7.96
N PRO A 16 -2.82 45.21 -6.90
CA PRO A 16 -2.08 46.30 -6.23
C PRO A 16 -0.98 45.78 -5.28
N PRO A 17 0.08 46.57 -5.04
CA PRO A 17 1.25 46.17 -4.24
C PRO A 17 1.19 46.59 -2.76
N ASN A 18 1.92 45.82 -1.93
CA ASN A 18 2.60 46.18 -0.68
C ASN A 18 1.84 46.76 0.53
N ALA A 19 1.97 46.08 1.67
CA ALA A 19 2.34 46.69 2.97
C ALA A 19 2.92 45.61 3.92
N PRO A 20 3.75 45.99 4.93
CA PRO A 20 4.86 45.17 5.40
C PRO A 20 4.71 44.55 6.81
N SER A 21 5.56 43.55 7.05
CA SER A 21 6.18 43.05 8.28
C SER A 21 5.64 43.45 9.67
N SER A 22 5.39 42.42 10.49
CA SER A 22 5.70 42.44 11.92
C SER A 22 6.48 41.19 12.33
N VAL A 23 7.81 41.35 12.35
CA VAL A 23 8.74 40.49 13.07
C VAL A 23 8.78 41.00 14.52
N GLN A 24 8.50 40.14 15.49
CA GLN A 24 8.98 40.30 16.87
C GLN A 24 9.27 38.93 17.52
N PRO A 25 10.18 38.91 18.52
CA PRO A 25 11.21 37.89 18.61
C PRO A 25 11.00 36.84 19.70
N ALA A 26 11.88 35.85 19.64
CA ALA A 26 12.14 34.77 20.57
C ALA A 26 11.96 35.11 22.06
N ALA A 27 11.22 34.24 22.75
CA ALA A 27 11.33 34.04 24.19
C ALA A 27 12.11 32.74 24.47
N LYS A 28 13.05 32.88 25.41
CA LYS A 28 14.08 31.92 25.81
C LYS A 28 13.53 30.70 26.56
N GLU A 29 14.29 29.63 26.39
CA GLU A 29 14.59 28.53 27.31
C GLU A 29 14.09 28.68 28.76
N GLU A 30 13.31 27.69 29.20
CA GLU A 30 13.45 27.11 30.54
C GLU A 30 13.54 25.58 30.40
N ALA A 31 14.72 25.08 30.76
CA ALA A 31 15.04 23.67 30.89
C ALA A 31 14.74 23.23 32.33
N ILE A 32 13.71 22.41 32.51
CA ILE A 32 13.43 21.58 33.69
C ILE A 32 12.66 20.39 33.09
N GLY A 33 12.95 19.12 33.29
CA GLY A 33 13.73 18.35 34.25
C GLY A 33 13.26 16.91 34.03
N GLY A 34 14.07 15.94 34.48
CA GLY A 34 13.96 14.53 34.13
C GLY A 34 12.54 13.95 34.09
N GLY A 35 12.20 13.38 32.94
CA GLY A 35 11.09 12.44 32.77
C GLY A 35 11.69 11.12 32.33
N GLU A 36 11.39 10.08 33.10
CA GLU A 36 11.83 8.70 32.98
C GLU A 36 12.01 8.24 31.53
N ALA A 37 13.10 7.50 31.28
CA ALA A 37 13.26 6.69 30.09
C ALA A 37 12.03 5.77 30.00
N ALA A 38 11.04 6.19 29.22
CA ALA A 38 9.90 5.39 28.85
C ALA A 38 10.49 4.11 28.27
N ALA A 39 10.25 2.99 28.97
CA ALA A 39 10.71 1.69 28.58
C ALA A 39 10.45 1.51 27.08
N GLU A 40 11.54 1.34 26.30
CA GLU A 40 11.47 1.06 24.86
C GLU A 40 10.51 -0.13 24.69
N ALA A 41 9.27 0.19 24.29
CA ALA A 41 8.34 -0.81 23.83
C ALA A 41 9.03 -1.54 22.66
N PRO A 42 8.94 -2.88 22.60
CA PRO A 42 9.73 -3.66 21.66
C PRO A 42 9.48 -3.15 20.22
N ARG A 43 10.56 -2.64 19.62
CA ARG A 43 10.63 -2.23 18.21
C ARG A 43 10.14 -3.37 17.35
N ILE A 44 8.97 -3.19 16.74
CA ILE A 44 8.29 -4.10 15.80
C ILE A 44 7.83 -5.41 16.48
N PRO A 45 6.56 -5.81 16.36
CA PRO A 45 6.22 -7.19 16.56
C PRO A 45 6.78 -7.94 15.34
N THR A 46 7.96 -8.53 15.54
CA THR A 46 8.44 -9.84 15.08
C THR A 46 7.79 -10.40 13.81
N THR A 47 8.59 -11.05 12.97
CA THR A 47 8.17 -11.95 11.87
C THR A 47 6.83 -12.69 12.10
N ASP A 48 6.53 -13.06 13.35
CA ASP A 48 5.24 -13.56 13.83
C ASP A 48 4.00 -12.70 13.52
N LEU A 49 4.02 -11.38 13.75
CA LEU A 49 2.89 -10.51 13.44
C LEU A 49 2.67 -10.45 11.94
N LEU A 50 3.74 -10.25 11.16
CA LEU A 50 3.64 -10.22 9.71
C LEU A 50 3.08 -11.54 9.19
N ARG A 51 3.51 -12.66 9.77
CA ARG A 51 2.94 -13.98 9.46
C ARG A 51 1.46 -14.08 9.80
N ARG A 52 1.04 -13.64 10.99
CA ARG A 52 -0.38 -13.61 11.36
C ARG A 52 -1.18 -12.76 10.37
N GLN A 53 -0.63 -11.65 9.91
CA GLN A 53 -1.26 -10.80 8.91
C GLN A 53 -1.33 -11.48 7.54
N MET A 54 -0.26 -12.15 7.09
CA MET A 54 -0.27 -12.93 5.84
C MET A 54 -1.34 -14.03 5.88
N ALA A 55 -1.42 -14.77 6.99
CA ALA A 55 -2.40 -15.84 7.20
C ALA A 55 -3.84 -15.28 7.21
N HIS A 56 -4.08 -14.24 7.99
CA HIS A 56 -5.39 -13.60 8.10
C HIS A 56 -5.84 -12.98 6.76
N CYS A 57 -4.94 -12.32 6.04
CA CYS A 57 -5.24 -11.79 4.70
C CYS A 57 -5.61 -12.92 3.74
N GLY A 58 -4.86 -14.02 3.73
CA GLY A 58 -5.17 -15.13 2.83
C GLY A 58 -6.46 -15.85 3.16
N GLU A 59 -6.71 -16.14 4.44
CA GLU A 59 -7.98 -16.71 4.89
C GLU A 59 -9.15 -15.80 4.49
N TYR A 60 -9.05 -14.50 4.78
CA TYR A 60 -10.10 -13.55 4.43
C TYR A 60 -10.30 -13.43 2.91
N THR A 61 -9.22 -13.45 2.12
CA THR A 61 -9.28 -13.50 0.66
C THR A 61 -10.05 -14.73 0.17
N PHE A 62 -9.73 -15.93 0.65
CA PHE A 62 -10.40 -17.15 0.20
C PHE A 62 -11.87 -17.20 0.65
N GLN A 63 -12.17 -16.77 1.87
CA GLN A 63 -13.56 -16.65 2.35
C GLN A 63 -14.35 -15.61 1.54
N ALA A 64 -13.74 -14.49 1.16
CA ALA A 64 -14.38 -13.49 0.31
C ALA A 64 -14.66 -14.07 -1.09
N LEU A 65 -13.68 -14.74 -1.71
CA LEU A 65 -13.83 -15.40 -3.00
C LEU A 65 -14.93 -16.47 -2.98
N ASN A 66 -15.06 -17.21 -1.88
CA ASN A 66 -16.16 -18.14 -1.65
C ASN A 66 -17.51 -17.45 -1.69
N LYS A 67 -17.68 -16.40 -0.86
CA LYS A 67 -18.94 -15.67 -0.72
C LYS A 67 -19.43 -15.05 -2.04
N ILE A 68 -18.51 -14.70 -2.95
CA ILE A 68 -18.84 -14.16 -4.27
C ILE A 68 -18.86 -15.23 -5.39
N GLY A 69 -18.83 -16.52 -5.04
CA GLY A 69 -18.94 -17.63 -5.97
C GLY A 69 -17.75 -17.82 -6.90
N LYS A 70 -16.56 -17.30 -6.53
CA LYS A 70 -15.31 -17.49 -7.29
C LYS A 70 -14.47 -18.66 -6.76
N LEU A 71 -14.82 -19.19 -5.59
CA LEU A 71 -14.20 -20.37 -5.00
C LEU A 71 -15.27 -21.27 -4.36
N SER A 72 -15.18 -22.59 -4.52
CA SER A 72 -16.13 -23.53 -3.90
C SER A 72 -15.88 -23.64 -2.38
N PRO A 73 -16.88 -23.99 -1.56
CA PRO A 73 -16.69 -24.30 -0.13
C PRO A 73 -15.62 -25.35 0.13
N GLU A 74 -15.61 -26.42 -0.66
CA GLU A 74 -14.66 -27.53 -0.56
C GLU A 74 -13.24 -27.04 -0.86
N ASP A 75 -13.06 -26.27 -1.94
CA ASP A 75 -11.77 -25.70 -2.29
C ASP A 75 -11.31 -24.65 -1.29
N THR A 76 -12.23 -23.89 -0.68
CA THR A 76 -11.88 -22.85 0.29
C THR A 76 -11.15 -23.44 1.48
N GLY A 77 -11.69 -24.51 2.08
CA GLY A 77 -11.05 -25.18 3.21
C GLY A 77 -9.71 -25.79 2.80
N ARG A 78 -9.68 -26.51 1.67
CA ARG A 78 -8.47 -27.17 1.15
C ARG A 78 -7.35 -26.17 0.86
N ILE A 79 -7.63 -25.10 0.11
CA ILE A 79 -6.65 -24.09 -0.30
C ILE A 79 -6.17 -23.26 0.88
N THR A 80 -7.06 -22.92 1.83
CA THR A 80 -6.65 -22.24 3.07
C THR A 80 -5.61 -23.06 3.83
N GLN A 81 -5.82 -24.36 4.01
CA GLN A 81 -4.86 -25.23 4.68
C GLN A 81 -3.53 -25.34 3.91
N GLN A 82 -3.59 -25.44 2.58
CA GLN A 82 -2.39 -25.44 1.74
C GLN A 82 -1.60 -24.14 1.86
N TYR A 83 -2.29 -22.99 1.89
CA TYR A 83 -1.67 -21.68 2.04
C TYR A 83 -1.00 -21.51 3.39
N LEU A 84 -1.66 -21.91 4.49
CA LEU A 84 -1.06 -21.89 5.84
C LEU A 84 0.21 -22.76 5.91
N LYS A 85 0.19 -23.95 5.29
CA LYS A 85 1.39 -24.79 5.17
C LYS A 85 2.49 -24.13 4.35
N TYR A 86 2.13 -23.42 3.29
CA TYR A 86 3.06 -22.66 2.45
C TYR A 86 3.72 -21.51 3.22
N LEU A 87 2.98 -20.79 4.08
CA LEU A 87 3.54 -19.71 4.90
C LEU A 87 4.66 -20.18 5.84
N ASN A 88 4.61 -21.43 6.35
CA ASN A 88 5.73 -22.02 7.10
C ASN A 88 7.01 -22.18 6.24
N GLY A 89 6.87 -22.23 4.92
CA GLY A 89 8.00 -22.21 3.99
C GLY A 89 8.55 -20.80 3.75
N VAL A 90 7.69 -19.79 3.79
CA VAL A 90 8.09 -18.37 3.71
C VAL A 90 8.98 -17.99 4.89
N GLU A 91 8.69 -18.52 6.10
CA GLU A 91 9.56 -18.39 7.28
C GLU A 91 10.99 -18.90 7.04
N LYS A 92 11.16 -19.87 6.14
CA LYS A 92 12.45 -20.49 5.80
C LYS A 92 13.13 -19.81 4.61
N GLY A 93 12.68 -18.62 4.23
CA GLY A 93 13.26 -17.82 3.14
C GLY A 93 12.65 -18.06 1.77
N LYS A 94 11.52 -18.79 1.65
CA LYS A 94 10.80 -18.84 0.37
C LYS A 94 10.20 -17.46 0.05
N PRO A 95 10.20 -17.03 -1.22
CA PRO A 95 9.53 -15.79 -1.63
C PRO A 95 8.06 -15.84 -1.23
N PHE A 96 7.57 -14.73 -0.66
CA PHE A 96 6.16 -14.58 -0.31
C PHE A 96 5.30 -14.43 -1.58
N MET A 97 4.23 -15.20 -1.64
CA MET A 97 3.16 -15.13 -2.63
C MET A 97 1.91 -14.71 -1.90
N ASP A 98 1.37 -13.56 -2.28
CA ASP A 98 0.05 -13.15 -1.84
C ASP A 98 -0.99 -14.24 -2.16
N ALA A 99 -2.08 -14.28 -1.40
CA ALA A 99 -3.14 -15.28 -1.53
C ALA A 99 -3.71 -15.42 -2.95
N LEU A 100 -3.82 -14.34 -3.74
CA LEU A 100 -4.26 -14.42 -5.13
C LEU A 100 -3.24 -15.11 -6.04
N LEU A 101 -1.95 -14.82 -5.84
CA LEU A 101 -0.87 -15.50 -6.54
C LEU A 101 -0.84 -16.97 -6.16
N PHE A 102 -0.88 -17.26 -4.86
CA PHE A 102 -0.88 -18.62 -4.35
C PHE A 102 -2.05 -19.41 -4.92
N LEU A 103 -3.26 -18.84 -4.91
CA LEU A 103 -4.45 -19.48 -5.48
C LEU A 103 -4.24 -19.84 -6.96
N HIS A 104 -3.68 -18.92 -7.73
CA HIS A 104 -3.49 -19.14 -9.16
C HIS A 104 -2.39 -20.18 -9.44
N PHE A 105 -1.19 -20.00 -8.87
CA PHE A 105 -0.02 -20.82 -9.19
C PHE A 105 0.00 -22.18 -8.46
N GLU A 106 -0.42 -22.22 -7.20
CA GLU A 106 -0.29 -23.40 -6.34
C GLU A 106 -1.63 -24.04 -5.97
N GLY A 107 -2.68 -23.23 -5.80
CA GLY A 107 -3.99 -23.70 -5.32
C GLY A 107 -4.81 -24.40 -6.40
N TRP A 108 -4.98 -23.76 -7.55
CA TRP A 108 -5.72 -24.30 -8.70
C TRP A 108 -4.85 -25.09 -9.66
N LYS A 109 -3.56 -24.74 -9.79
CA LYS A 109 -2.63 -25.38 -10.74
C LYS A 109 -3.24 -25.50 -12.15
N ARG A 110 -3.86 -24.41 -12.61
CA ARG A 110 -4.53 -24.31 -13.92
C ARG A 110 -3.64 -23.55 -14.89
N PRO A 111 -2.70 -24.22 -15.59
CA PRO A 111 -1.77 -23.57 -16.50
C PRO A 111 -2.46 -22.96 -17.73
N GLU A 112 -3.69 -23.39 -18.03
CA GLU A 112 -4.49 -22.87 -19.14
C GLU A 112 -5.00 -21.44 -18.95
N LEU A 113 -5.01 -20.95 -17.70
CA LEU A 113 -5.45 -19.59 -17.41
C LEU A 113 -4.27 -18.63 -17.47
N ASP A 114 -4.40 -17.57 -18.27
CA ASP A 114 -3.44 -16.47 -18.24
C ASP A 114 -3.42 -15.82 -16.84
N ALA A 115 -2.23 -15.78 -16.23
CA ALA A 115 -2.03 -15.29 -14.87
C ALA A 115 -2.48 -13.84 -14.71
N LYS A 116 -2.15 -13.00 -15.70
CA LYS A 116 -2.48 -11.57 -15.69
C LYS A 116 -3.99 -11.37 -15.70
N GLU A 117 -4.70 -11.98 -16.64
CA GLU A 117 -6.15 -11.82 -16.77
C GLU A 117 -6.89 -12.42 -15.57
N ASN A 118 -6.50 -13.62 -15.13
CA ASN A 118 -7.17 -14.29 -14.04
C ASN A 118 -6.96 -13.55 -12.71
N ILE A 119 -5.74 -13.11 -12.38
CA ILE A 119 -5.47 -12.32 -11.16
C ILE A 119 -6.28 -11.02 -11.21
N LEU A 120 -6.25 -10.28 -12.33
CA LEU A 120 -7.00 -9.03 -12.46
C LEU A 120 -8.51 -9.23 -12.25
N ARG A 121 -9.08 -10.30 -12.81
CA ARG A 121 -10.50 -10.65 -12.64
C ARG A 121 -10.84 -10.92 -11.17
N LEU A 122 -9.98 -11.66 -10.45
CA LEU A 122 -10.17 -11.92 -9.02
C LEU A 122 -10.02 -10.64 -8.20
N THR A 123 -9.00 -9.83 -8.47
CA THR A 123 -8.77 -8.52 -7.85
C THR A 123 -10.01 -7.63 -7.99
N LYS A 124 -10.56 -7.46 -9.21
CA LYS A 124 -11.78 -6.67 -9.45
C LYS A 124 -12.98 -7.22 -8.67
N SER A 125 -13.13 -8.54 -8.62
CA SER A 125 -14.21 -9.19 -7.86
C SER A 125 -14.09 -8.90 -6.36
N LEU A 126 -12.87 -8.90 -5.81
CA LEU A 126 -12.62 -8.57 -4.41
C LEU A 126 -12.79 -7.08 -4.11
N ILE A 127 -12.45 -6.19 -5.04
CA ILE A 127 -12.72 -4.76 -4.90
C ILE A 127 -14.23 -4.51 -4.82
N SER A 128 -15.01 -5.13 -5.70
CA SER A 128 -16.47 -5.02 -5.67
C SER A 128 -17.09 -5.61 -4.39
N TYR A 129 -16.48 -6.66 -3.82
CA TYR A 129 -16.90 -7.23 -2.55
C TYR A 129 -16.52 -6.36 -1.34
N SER A 130 -15.40 -5.64 -1.42
CA SER A 130 -14.91 -4.78 -0.36
C SER A 130 -15.86 -3.62 -0.12
N LYS A 131 -16.16 -3.34 1.16
CA LYS A 131 -16.90 -2.13 1.56
C LYS A 131 -16.06 -0.87 1.47
N THR A 132 -14.73 -1.01 1.41
CA THR A 132 -13.80 0.10 1.31
C THR A 132 -13.64 0.51 -0.15
N LYS A 133 -13.70 1.82 -0.42
CA LYS A 133 -13.39 2.37 -1.74
C LYS A 133 -11.92 2.13 -2.05
N ILE A 134 -11.65 1.17 -2.95
CA ILE A 134 -10.32 0.81 -3.41
C ILE A 134 -10.27 1.04 -4.91
N THR A 135 -9.32 1.86 -5.36
CA THR A 135 -9.16 2.19 -6.79
C THR A 135 -8.19 1.23 -7.44
N HIS A 136 -8.47 0.82 -8.67
CA HIS A 136 -7.53 0.09 -9.49
C HIS A 136 -6.70 1.05 -10.35
N LEU A 137 -5.37 0.96 -10.26
CA LEU A 137 -4.41 1.84 -10.90
C LEU A 137 -3.55 1.04 -11.88
N ALA A 138 -3.88 1.08 -13.17
CA ALA A 138 -3.18 0.30 -14.21
C ALA A 138 -1.70 0.73 -14.42
N PHE A 139 -1.34 1.95 -13.99
CA PHE A 139 -0.04 2.56 -14.21
C PHE A 139 0.79 2.75 -12.93
N ALA A 140 0.56 1.93 -11.90
CA ALA A 140 1.35 1.97 -10.67
C ALA A 140 2.87 1.78 -10.88
N HIS A 141 3.27 1.20 -12.01
CA HIS A 141 4.67 1.02 -12.40
C HIS A 141 5.37 2.31 -12.86
N GLN A 142 4.60 3.36 -13.16
CA GLN A 142 5.12 4.66 -13.62
C GLN A 142 5.47 5.60 -12.47
N THR A 143 5.13 5.26 -11.23
CA THR A 143 5.44 6.10 -10.08
C THR A 143 6.90 5.94 -9.67
N ASP A 144 7.50 6.92 -9.01
CA ASP A 144 8.87 6.79 -8.50
C ASP A 144 8.94 5.90 -7.23
N THR A 145 10.14 5.41 -6.93
CA THR A 145 10.38 4.64 -5.70
C THR A 145 10.64 5.68 -4.62
N PRO A 146 9.89 5.71 -3.52
CA PRO A 146 10.06 6.72 -2.48
C PRO A 146 11.26 6.36 -1.58
N ILE A 147 12.48 6.42 -2.14
CA ILE A 147 13.72 5.99 -1.49
C ILE A 147 13.95 6.73 -0.17
N GLU A 148 13.77 8.05 -0.17
CA GLU A 148 13.95 8.87 1.04
C GLU A 148 12.98 8.49 2.17
N PHE A 149 11.76 8.11 1.81
CA PHE A 149 10.76 7.63 2.78
C PHE A 149 11.16 6.29 3.37
N TYR A 150 11.60 5.32 2.55
CA TYR A 150 12.08 4.04 3.07
C TYR A 150 13.35 4.19 3.91
N ASN A 151 14.25 5.11 3.55
CA ASN A 151 15.44 5.41 4.35
C ASN A 151 15.07 6.03 5.70
N SER A 152 14.03 6.88 5.73
CA SER A 152 13.52 7.50 6.96
C SER A 152 12.74 6.52 7.84
N PHE A 153 12.14 5.48 7.25
CA PHE A 153 11.37 4.47 7.95
C PHE A 153 11.75 3.04 7.51
N PRO A 154 12.91 2.51 7.97
CA PRO A 154 13.41 1.20 7.53
C PRO A 154 12.43 0.05 7.82
N ALA A 155 11.70 0.11 8.94
CA ALA A 155 10.68 -0.89 9.29
C ALA A 155 9.56 -0.96 8.24
N ILE A 156 9.16 0.19 7.68
CA ILE A 156 8.12 0.26 6.63
C ILE A 156 8.63 -0.40 5.35
N SER A 157 9.90 -0.19 4.99
CA SER A 157 10.51 -0.87 3.84
C SER A 157 10.40 -2.39 3.98
N GLU A 158 10.71 -2.92 5.16
CA GLU A 158 10.64 -4.35 5.44
C GLU A 158 9.20 -4.90 5.43
N ILE A 159 8.24 -4.17 6.01
CA ILE A 159 6.81 -4.52 5.95
C ILE A 159 6.35 -4.61 4.49
N CYS A 160 6.65 -3.59 3.68
CA CYS A 160 6.27 -3.52 2.27
C CYS A 160 6.91 -4.65 1.46
N ARG A 161 8.18 -4.93 1.70
CA ARG A 161 8.92 -6.01 1.04
C ARG A 161 8.34 -7.38 1.36
N LEU A 162 8.06 -7.66 2.64
CA LEU A 162 7.55 -8.95 3.10
C LEU A 162 6.11 -9.21 2.66
N LEU A 163 5.26 -8.18 2.67
CA LEU A 163 3.85 -8.32 2.25
C LEU A 163 3.63 -8.09 0.76
N GLY A 164 4.67 -7.71 0.01
CA GLY A 164 4.57 -7.41 -1.42
C GLY A 164 3.64 -6.23 -1.70
N THR A 165 3.74 -5.16 -0.89
CA THR A 165 2.86 -4.00 -0.96
C THR A 165 3.66 -2.70 -1.02
N PRO A 166 4.19 -2.32 -2.20
CA PRO A 166 5.02 -1.13 -2.31
C PRO A 166 4.20 0.16 -2.12
N VAL A 167 4.82 1.15 -1.48
CA VAL A 167 4.31 2.52 -1.40
C VAL A 167 4.63 3.23 -2.70
N ILE A 168 3.61 3.62 -3.47
CA ILE A 168 3.77 4.20 -4.81
C ILE A 168 3.70 5.73 -4.82
N GLN A 169 3.26 6.34 -3.74
CA GLN A 169 3.22 7.78 -3.58
C GLN A 169 3.34 8.10 -2.10
N VAL A 170 4.06 9.16 -1.79
CA VAL A 170 4.19 9.71 -0.44
C VAL A 170 4.22 11.23 -0.54
N ASN A 171 3.65 11.90 0.45
CA ASN A 171 3.92 13.30 0.70
C ASN A 171 4.39 13.45 2.14
N GLU A 172 5.71 13.59 2.28
CA GLU A 172 6.39 13.67 3.57
C GLU A 172 5.92 12.57 4.54
N LYS A 173 5.31 12.97 5.67
CA LYS A 173 4.81 12.08 6.73
C LYS A 173 3.28 12.12 6.85
N ASP A 174 2.61 12.79 5.91
CA ASP A 174 1.22 13.19 6.04
C ASP A 174 0.26 12.27 5.31
N PHE A 175 0.66 11.81 4.13
CA PHE A 175 -0.06 10.75 3.44
C PHE A 175 0.82 9.85 2.60
N PHE A 176 0.32 8.63 2.38
CA PHE A 176 0.94 7.67 1.47
C PHE A 176 -0.10 6.85 0.70
N THR A 177 0.29 6.34 -0.45
CA THR A 177 -0.51 5.44 -1.29
C THR A 177 0.21 4.12 -1.41
N ILE A 178 -0.47 3.03 -1.10
CA ILE A 178 0.04 1.67 -1.23
C ILE A 178 -0.67 0.92 -2.35
N THR A 179 0.02 -0.03 -2.97
CA THR A 179 -0.59 -0.87 -4.00
C THR A 179 -0.29 -2.36 -3.79
N CYS A 180 -1.21 -3.22 -4.24
CA CYS A 180 -1.02 -4.67 -4.32
C CYS A 180 -2.00 -5.25 -5.35
N VAL A 181 -1.80 -6.50 -5.78
CA VAL A 181 -2.85 -7.21 -6.52
C VAL A 181 -4.04 -7.58 -5.63
N ASN A 182 -3.82 -7.78 -4.32
CA ASN A 182 -4.86 -8.16 -3.38
C ASN A 182 -5.28 -6.97 -2.50
N PRO A 183 -6.55 -6.53 -2.59
CA PRO A 183 -7.02 -5.36 -1.84
C PRO A 183 -6.94 -5.54 -0.32
N PHE A 184 -7.08 -6.77 0.20
CA PHE A 184 -7.04 -7.02 1.64
C PHE A 184 -5.62 -6.97 2.18
N THR A 185 -4.66 -7.54 1.46
CA THR A 185 -3.22 -7.43 1.78
C THR A 185 -2.76 -5.98 1.74
N ALA A 186 -3.15 -5.21 0.71
CA ALA A 186 -2.86 -3.79 0.64
C ALA A 186 -3.45 -3.01 1.83
N THR A 187 -4.70 -3.31 2.20
CA THR A 187 -5.37 -2.64 3.32
C THR A 187 -4.72 -2.98 4.66
N ALA A 188 -4.37 -4.24 4.90
CA ALA A 188 -3.70 -4.66 6.12
C ALA A 188 -2.32 -4.00 6.24
N SER A 189 -1.56 -3.98 5.15
CA SER A 189 -0.24 -3.34 5.09
C SER A 189 -0.33 -1.84 5.33
N ALA A 190 -1.31 -1.15 4.74
CA ALA A 190 -1.55 0.27 5.00
C ALA A 190 -1.77 0.57 6.49
N ARG A 191 -2.51 -0.31 7.20
CA ARG A 191 -2.74 -0.15 8.64
C ARG A 191 -1.47 -0.32 9.46
N LEU A 192 -0.63 -1.31 9.12
CA LEU A 192 0.66 -1.51 9.78
C LEU A 192 1.57 -0.30 9.61
N ILE A 193 1.70 0.19 8.37
CA ILE A 193 2.51 1.36 8.03
C ILE A 193 1.98 2.62 8.72
N SER A 194 0.65 2.80 8.74
CA SER A 194 0.02 3.93 9.43
C SER A 194 0.31 3.94 10.92
N ASN A 195 0.29 2.77 11.57
CA ASN A 195 0.64 2.63 12.98
C ASN A 195 2.13 2.92 13.22
N GLU A 196 3.01 2.45 12.33
CA GLU A 196 4.45 2.70 12.43
C GLU A 196 4.76 4.20 12.31
N ILE A 197 4.19 4.90 11.32
CA ILE A 197 4.36 6.34 11.18
C ILE A 197 3.78 7.07 12.39
N GLN A 198 2.61 6.65 12.89
CA GLN A 198 2.01 7.26 14.07
C GLN A 198 2.89 7.09 15.31
N HIS A 199 3.56 5.95 15.46
CA HIS A 199 4.49 5.70 16.55
C HIS A 199 5.71 6.64 16.47
N GLU A 200 6.33 6.73 15.29
CA GLU A 200 7.55 7.53 15.08
C GLU A 200 7.31 9.05 15.10
N VAL A 201 6.16 9.51 14.61
CA VAL A 201 5.87 10.94 14.37
C VAL A 201 4.84 11.49 15.37
N GLY A 202 4.15 10.62 16.11
CA GLY A 202 3.02 11.00 16.98
C GLY A 202 1.74 11.38 16.24
N ARG A 203 1.74 11.37 14.90
CA ARG A 203 0.59 11.74 14.05
C ARG A 203 0.21 10.60 13.12
N LYS A 204 -1.08 10.29 13.07
CA LYS A 204 -1.62 9.29 12.15
C LYS A 204 -1.68 9.84 10.71
N PRO A 205 -1.01 9.21 9.73
CA PRO A 205 -1.07 9.65 8.34
C PRO A 205 -2.40 9.26 7.69
N PHE A 206 -2.78 9.98 6.65
CA PHE A 206 -3.81 9.53 5.70
C PHE A 206 -3.21 8.46 4.78
N PHE A 207 -3.97 7.42 4.45
CA PHE A 207 -3.50 6.42 3.52
C PHE A 207 -4.54 6.10 2.46
N PHE A 208 -4.06 5.83 1.25
CA PHE A 208 -4.86 5.39 0.13
C PHE A 208 -4.46 3.97 -0.27
N VAL A 209 -5.46 3.11 -0.36
CA VAL A 209 -5.27 1.72 -0.81
C VAL A 209 -5.66 1.65 -2.28
N THR A 210 -4.71 1.22 -3.10
CA THR A 210 -4.94 0.94 -4.52
C THR A 210 -4.66 -0.52 -4.82
N THR A 211 -5.18 -0.98 -5.95
CA THR A 211 -4.71 -2.22 -6.58
C THR A 211 -4.08 -1.92 -7.93
N THR A 212 -3.33 -2.87 -8.48
CA THR A 212 -2.76 -2.75 -9.82
C THR A 212 -2.72 -4.10 -10.53
N ASP A 213 -2.39 -4.10 -11.81
CA ASP A 213 -2.24 -5.30 -12.62
C ASP A 213 -1.06 -6.14 -12.15
N TYR A 214 -1.15 -7.47 -12.32
CA TYR A 214 -0.09 -8.39 -11.89
C TYR A 214 1.29 -8.02 -12.44
N ASN A 215 1.39 -7.67 -13.73
CA ASN A 215 2.67 -7.30 -14.34
C ASN A 215 3.19 -5.95 -13.83
N ALA A 216 2.31 -4.97 -13.66
CA ALA A 216 2.67 -3.67 -13.11
C ALA A 216 3.16 -3.82 -11.67
N TRP A 217 2.45 -4.61 -10.86
CA TRP A 217 2.82 -4.94 -9.49
C TRP A 217 4.18 -5.62 -9.42
N LYS A 218 4.41 -6.68 -10.23
CA LYS A 218 5.69 -7.39 -10.29
C LYS A 218 6.84 -6.44 -10.65
N TYR A 219 6.64 -5.59 -11.66
CA TYR A 219 7.63 -4.59 -12.04
C TYR A 219 7.91 -3.60 -10.90
N THR A 220 6.86 -3.10 -10.23
CA THR A 220 7.01 -2.19 -9.08
C THR A 220 7.78 -2.85 -7.95
N LEU A 221 7.52 -4.11 -7.62
CA LEU A 221 8.27 -4.85 -6.60
C LEU A 221 9.76 -4.97 -6.94
N GLY A 222 10.08 -5.39 -8.17
CA GLY A 222 11.48 -5.53 -8.60
C GLY A 222 12.24 -4.21 -8.54
N ARG A 223 11.58 -3.10 -8.88
CA ARG A 223 12.18 -1.76 -8.80
C ARG A 223 12.32 -1.23 -7.36
N HIS A 224 11.40 -1.58 -6.46
CA HIS A 224 11.44 -1.11 -5.06
C HIS A 224 12.42 -1.92 -4.21
N PHE A 225 12.51 -3.23 -4.45
CA PHE A 225 13.15 -4.16 -3.53
C PHE A 225 14.15 -5.13 -4.20
N GLY A 226 14.33 -5.07 -5.52
CA GLY A 226 15.27 -5.94 -6.24
C GLY A 226 14.85 -7.42 -6.32
N THR A 227 13.57 -7.72 -6.12
CA THR A 227 12.98 -9.08 -6.13
C THR A 227 12.54 -9.55 -7.51
#